data_AF-A0A9D4Y4F7-F1
#
_entry.id   AF-A0A9D4Y4F7-F1
#
_cell.length_a   1.000
_cell.length_b   1.000
_cell.length_c   1.000
_cell.angle_alpha   90.00
_cell.angle_beta   90.00
_cell.angle_gamma   90.00
#
_symmetry.space_group_name_H-M   'P 1'
#
loop_
_entity.id
_entity.type
_entity.pdbx_description
1 polymer ?
#
loop_
_entity_poly.entity_id
_entity_poly.type
_entity_poly.pdbx_seq_one_letter_code
_entity_poly.pdbx_strand_id
1 'polypeptide(L)'
;MAGRGRDDAAIAEALGMLAGVLGGNPNVVGMGAARQLSEFQKNNPPMFKGAYDPDGAQKWLKEIERIFRVTECAENQKVRF
;
A
#
# COMPACT_ATOMS: atom_id res chain seq x y z
N MET A 1 11.79 -8.78 34.34
CA MET A 1 10.43 -9.27 34.04
C MET A 1 9.80 -8.36 32.98
N ALA A 2 10.09 -8.56 31.69
CA ALA A 2 9.58 -7.68 30.63
C ALA A 2 9.28 -8.51 29.37
N GLY A 3 8.08 -9.07 29.30
CA GLY A 3 7.73 -9.99 28.21
C GLY A 3 6.26 -10.11 27.85
N ARG A 4 5.33 -9.41 28.51
CA ARG A 4 3.89 -9.65 28.32
C ARG A 4 3.20 -8.69 27.35
N GLY A 5 3.63 -7.43 27.29
CA GLY A 5 2.93 -6.40 26.51
C GLY A 5 3.12 -6.46 24.99
N ARG A 6 4.14 -7.13 24.46
CA ARG A 6 4.36 -7.25 23.00
C ARG A 6 3.42 -8.25 22.35
N ASP A 7 3.11 -9.33 23.07
CA ASP A 7 2.26 -10.40 22.57
C ASP A 7 0.78 -9.99 22.64
N ASP A 8 0.38 -9.31 23.72
CA ASP A 8 -0.98 -8.79 23.90
C ASP A 8 -1.35 -7.77 22.80
N ALA A 9 -0.40 -6.93 22.38
CA ALA A 9 -0.60 -5.96 21.30
C ALA A 9 -0.78 -6.64 19.94
N ALA A 10 0.04 -7.66 19.65
CA ALA A 10 -0.06 -8.44 18.41
C ALA A 10 -1.39 -9.22 18.34
N ILE A 11 -1.85 -9.75 19.47
CA ILE A 11 -3.14 -10.45 19.57
C ILE A 11 -4.30 -9.48 19.37
N ALA A 12 -4.26 -8.29 19.97
CA ALA A 12 -5.27 -7.26 19.79
C ALA A 12 -5.37 -6.78 18.32
N GLU A 13 -4.22 -6.64 17.65
CA GLU A 13 -4.16 -6.27 16.23
C GLU A 13 -4.76 -7.37 15.34
N ALA A 14 -4.39 -8.63 15.57
CA ALA A 14 -4.92 -9.77 14.82
C ALA A 14 -6.44 -9.92 14.98
N LEU A 15 -6.96 -9.71 16.20
CA LEU A 15 -8.40 -9.73 16.47
C LEU A 15 -9.12 -8.55 15.80
N GLY A 16 -8.52 -7.36 15.78
CA GLY A 16 -9.07 -6.19 15.08
C GLY A 16 -9.18 -6.41 13.56
N MET A 17 -8.17 -7.03 12.96
CA MET A 17 -8.19 -7.41 11.55
C MET A 17 -9.29 -8.43 11.24
N LEU A 18 -9.41 -9.49 12.05
CA LEU A 18 -10.40 -10.54 11.86
C LEU A 18 -11.84 -10.01 12.03
N ALA A 19 -12.07 -9.17 13.05
CA ALA A 19 -13.36 -8.55 13.31
C ALA A 19 -13.81 -7.63 12.18
N GLY A 20 -12.88 -6.89 11.56
CA GLY A 20 -13.20 -6.05 10.42
C GLY A 20 -13.50 -6.84 9.14
N VAL A 21 -12.81 -7.97 8.91
CA VAL A 21 -13.05 -8.86 7.76
C VAL A 21 -14.43 -9.51 7.87
N LEU A 22 -14.79 -10.02 9.06
CA LEU A 22 -16.09 -10.66 9.30
C LEU A 22 -17.23 -9.64 9.38
N GLY A 23 -16.95 -8.42 9.86
CA GLY A 23 -17.93 -7.34 10.01
C GLY A 23 -18.16 -6.49 8.76
N GLY A 24 -17.51 -6.80 7.63
CA GLY A 24 -17.61 -6.02 6.40
C GLY A 24 -17.16 -4.56 6.56
N ASN A 25 -16.24 -4.31 7.49
CA ASN A 25 -15.87 -2.94 7.87
C ASN A 25 -14.84 -2.40 6.84
N PRO A 26 -15.18 -1.39 6.03
CA PRO A 26 -14.30 -0.89 4.98
C PRO A 26 -13.01 -0.27 5.55
N ASN A 27 -12.97 0.05 6.84
CA ASN A 27 -11.77 0.57 7.51
C ASN A 27 -10.61 -0.44 7.58
N VAL A 28 -10.86 -1.76 7.69
CA VAL A 28 -9.77 -2.76 7.69
C VAL A 28 -9.32 -3.15 6.29
N VAL A 29 -10.24 -3.17 5.32
CA VAL A 29 -9.92 -3.38 3.90
C VAL A 29 -9.17 -2.15 3.36
N GLY A 30 -9.50 -0.96 3.86
CA GLY A 30 -8.81 0.30 3.59
C GLY A 30 -7.48 0.46 4.30
N MET A 31 -7.22 -0.24 5.41
CA MET A 31 -5.96 -0.12 6.15
C MET A 31 -4.76 -0.68 5.36
N GLY A 32 -4.98 -1.75 4.58
CA GLY A 32 -4.00 -2.27 3.62
C GLY A 32 -3.66 -1.25 2.53
N ALA A 33 -4.68 -0.64 1.92
CA ALA A 33 -4.51 0.39 0.89
C ALA A 33 -3.87 1.67 1.45
N ALA A 34 -4.27 2.12 2.64
CA ALA A 34 -3.68 3.29 3.31
C ALA A 34 -2.20 3.07 3.66
N ARG A 35 -1.85 1.87 4.14
CA ARG A 35 -0.45 1.48 4.38
C ARG A 35 0.35 1.43 3.08
N GLN A 36 -0.19 0.83 2.03
CA GLN A 36 0.46 0.77 0.71
C GLN A 36 0.67 2.16 0.09
N LEU A 37 -0.32 3.04 0.18
CA LEU A 37 -0.20 4.44 -0.25
C LEU A 37 0.85 5.21 0.55
N SER A 38 0.94 4.95 1.86
CA SER A 38 1.97 5.57 2.71
C SER A 38 3.37 5.09 2.30
N GLU A 39 3.57 3.80 2.03
CA GLU A 39 4.84 3.27 1.52
C GLU A 39 5.15 3.79 0.11
N PHE A 40 4.16 3.92 -0.76
CA PHE A 40 4.32 4.53 -2.08
C PHE A 40 4.81 5.98 -1.97
N GLN A 41 4.22 6.80 -1.10
CA GLN A 41 4.65 8.18 -0.90
C GLN A 41 6.07 8.29 -0.30
N LYS A 42 6.47 7.37 0.59
CA LYS A 42 7.84 7.35 1.14
C LYS A 42 8.92 7.14 0.07
N ASN A 43 8.58 6.51 -1.05
CA ASN A 43 9.49 6.30 -2.18
C ASN A 43 9.63 7.54 -3.10
N ASN A 44 9.00 8.66 -2.75
CA ASN A 44 9.08 9.94 -3.46
C ASN A 44 8.79 9.81 -4.97
N PRO A 45 7.57 9.39 -5.34
CA PRO A 45 7.21 9.13 -6.73
C PRO A 45 7.37 10.40 -7.59
N PRO A 46 7.94 10.29 -8.81
CA PRO A 46 8.08 11.43 -9.68
C PRO A 46 6.72 11.96 -10.14
N MET A 47 6.59 13.28 -10.27
CA MET A 47 5.38 13.91 -10.79
C MET A 47 5.30 13.75 -12.32
N PHE A 48 4.13 13.39 -12.83
CA PHE A 48 3.89 13.34 -14.27
C PHE A 48 3.73 14.76 -14.81
N LYS A 49 4.56 15.13 -15.79
CA LYS A 49 4.56 16.49 -16.37
C LYS A 49 3.43 16.72 -17.38
N GLY A 50 2.79 15.67 -17.90
CA GLY A 50 1.63 15.80 -18.81
C GLY A 50 1.91 16.46 -20.16
N ALA A 51 3.17 16.52 -20.62
CA ALA A 51 3.54 17.08 -21.91
C ALA A 51 3.43 16.05 -23.05
N TYR A 52 3.42 16.51 -24.30
CA TYR A 52 3.52 15.64 -25.50
C TYR A 52 4.95 15.12 -25.67
N ASP A 53 5.37 14.26 -24.75
CA ASP A 53 6.69 13.65 -24.67
C ASP A 53 6.51 12.14 -24.43
N PRO A 54 6.44 11.33 -25.50
CA PRO A 54 6.21 9.89 -25.38
C PRO A 54 7.35 9.18 -24.63
N ASP A 55 8.60 9.62 -24.83
CA ASP A 55 9.78 9.08 -24.14
C ASP A 55 9.75 9.44 -22.65
N GLY A 56 9.43 10.70 -22.32
CA GLY A 56 9.25 11.16 -20.95
C GLY A 56 8.13 10.43 -20.22
N ALA A 57 7.01 10.18 -20.91
CA ALA A 57 5.89 9.41 -20.36
C ALA A 57 6.28 7.94 -20.11
N GLN A 58 6.99 7.31 -21.03
CA GLN A 58 7.50 5.94 -20.84
C GLN A 58 8.50 5.86 -19.69
N LYS A 59 9.40 6.84 -19.57
CA LYS A 59 10.34 6.91 -18.45
C LYS A 59 9.62 7.07 -17.12
N TRP A 60 8.63 7.96 -17.05
CA TRP A 60 7.82 8.15 -15.86
C TRP A 60 7.09 6.86 -15.44
N LEU A 61 6.46 6.15 -16.39
CA LEU A 61 5.80 4.87 -16.12
C LEU A 61 6.76 3.82 -15.54
N LYS A 62 7.97 3.67 -16.10
CA LYS A 62 8.97 2.71 -15.60
C LYS A 62 9.37 2.99 -14.15
N GLU A 63 9.56 4.26 -13.79
CA GLU A 63 9.89 4.64 -12.41
C GLU A 63 8.73 4.35 -11.45
N ILE A 64 7.49 4.62 -11.85
CA ILE A 64 6.30 4.32 -11.06
C ILE A 64 6.13 2.80 -10.86
N GLU A 65 6.31 2.00 -11.91
CA GLU A 65 6.26 0.53 -11.81
C GLU A 65 7.34 -0.03 -10.88
N ARG A 66 8.54 0.55 -10.91
CA ARG A 66 9.62 0.17 -9.98
C ARG A 66 9.21 0.39 -8.53
N ILE A 67 8.55 1.51 -8.23
CA ILE A 67 8.07 1.80 -6.87
C ILE A 67 7.01 0.77 -6.46
N PHE A 68 6.04 0.47 -7.33
CA PHE A 68 5.01 -0.52 -7.03
C PHE A 68 5.57 -1.92 -6.73
N ARG A 69 6.66 -2.33 -7.40
CA ARG A 69 7.35 -3.59 -7.10
C ARG A 69 7.98 -3.58 -5.71
N VAL A 70 8.54 -2.46 -5.26
CA VAL A 70 9.17 -2.32 -3.94
C VAL A 70 8.12 -2.26 -2.83
N THR A 71 6.96 -1.65 -3.09
CA THR A 71 5.86 -1.55 -2.11
C THR A 71 4.98 -2.82 -2.06
N GLU A 72 5.42 -3.93 -2.66
CA GLU A 72 4.68 -5.20 -2.73
C GLU A 72 3.24 -5.05 -3.26
N CYS A 73 3.02 -4.11 -4.20
CA CYS A 73 1.70 -3.89 -4.80
C CYS A 73 1.42 -5.05 -5.76
N ALA A 74 0.50 -5.93 -5.38
CA ALA A 74 0.18 -7.11 -6.17
C ALA A 74 -0.65 -6.75 -7.41
N GLU A 75 -0.52 -7.51 -8.51
CA GLU A 75 -1.22 -7.23 -9.78
C GLU A 75 -2.75 -7.18 -9.63
N ASN A 76 -3.32 -7.90 -8.68
CA ASN A 76 -4.76 -7.86 -8.37
C ASN A 76 -5.20 -6.55 -7.70
N GLN A 77 -4.27 -5.74 -7.19
CA GLN A 77 -4.52 -4.42 -6.63
C GLN A 77 -4.38 -3.31 -7.66
N LYS A 78 -3.81 -3.60 -8.83
CA LYS A 78 -3.76 -2.63 -9.93
C LYS A 78 -5.16 -2.40 -10.48
N VAL A 79 -5.42 -1.15 -10.85
CA VAL A 79 -6.65 -0.77 -11.54
C VAL A 79 -6.69 -1.53 -12.87
N ARG A 80 -7.77 -2.28 -13.08
CA ARG A 80 -8.08 -2.93 -14.35
C ARG A 80 -8.91 -1.97 -15.19
N PHE A 81 -8.55 -1.83 -16.47
CA PHE A 81 -9.28 -1.07 -17.47
C PHE A 81 -10.03 -2.02 -18.40
#